data_AF-A0A935YTM8-F1
#
_entry.id   AF-A0A935YTM8-F1
#
_cell.length_a   1.000
_cell.length_b   1.000
_cell.length_c   1.000
_cell.angle_alpha   90.00
_cell.angle_beta   90.00
_cell.angle_gamma   90.00
#
_symmetry.space_group_name_H-M   'P 1'
#
loop_
_entity.id
_entity.type
_entity.pdbx_description
1 polymer ?
#
loop_
_entity_poly.entity_id
_entity_poly.type
_entity_poly.pdbx_seq_one_letter_code
_entity_poly.pdbx_strand_id
1 'polypeptide(L)'
;MNVKAAHQIIIAGIFLTLVTLSLHPYLPKKTLDLLHNPSFSNYIFSTQNEQGEDLGFWIDQPQGVWGCKVTEQLNTNIYHTCSFSVWLAPTDSKGVNASTYSHLIVDIDYQGTNKQLRISLRNFNSHYSALEDTNSTKFHSVRADMSDLTSPLELRLDEFSVADWWLR
;
A
#
# COMPACT_ATOMS: atom_id res chain seq x y z
N MET A 1 -28.94 40.54 26.59
CA MET A 1 -27.74 39.65 26.66
C MET A 1 -26.75 40.24 27.64
N ASN A 2 -26.29 39.46 28.63
CA ASN A 2 -25.36 39.94 29.65
C ASN A 2 -23.94 39.96 29.08
N VAL A 3 -23.36 41.16 28.95
CA VAL A 3 -22.04 41.37 28.32
C VAL A 3 -20.95 40.54 29.00
N LYS A 4 -21.03 40.31 30.32
CA LYS A 4 -20.07 39.46 31.05
C LYS A 4 -20.12 38.00 30.61
N ALA A 5 -21.32 37.46 30.39
CA ALA A 5 -21.49 36.09 29.92
C ALA A 5 -20.91 35.89 28.52
N ALA A 6 -21.05 36.88 27.63
CA ALA A 6 -20.45 36.83 26.30
C ALA A 6 -18.92 36.78 26.35
N HIS A 7 -18.28 37.57 27.22
CA HIS A 7 -16.82 37.55 27.38
C HIS A 7 -16.32 36.22 27.96
N GLN A 8 -17.04 35.64 28.92
CA GLN A 8 -16.68 34.34 29.50
C GLN A 8 -16.74 33.20 28.47
N ILE A 9 -17.74 33.20 27.58
CA ILE A 9 -17.86 32.22 26.50
C ILE A 9 -16.68 32.32 25.53
N ILE A 10 -16.30 33.54 25.13
CA ILE A 10 -15.17 33.76 24.22
C ILE A 10 -13.85 33.27 24.85
N ILE A 11 -13.60 33.63 26.11
CA ILE A 11 -12.38 33.20 26.83
C ILE A 11 -12.34 31.67 26.96
N ALA A 12 -13.47 31.04 27.28
CA ALA A 12 -13.57 29.58 27.35
C ALA A 12 -13.28 28.92 25.98
N GLY A 13 -13.79 29.50 24.88
CA GLY A 13 -13.52 29.02 23.52
C GLY A 13 -12.05 29.14 23.11
N ILE A 14 -11.39 30.25 23.46
CA ILE A 14 -9.95 30.44 23.24
C ILE A 14 -9.16 29.40 24.04
N PHE A 15 -9.48 29.24 25.32
CA PHE A 15 -8.82 28.26 26.18
C PHE A 15 -8.98 26.84 25.66
N LEU A 16 -10.20 26.45 25.26
CA LEU A 16 -10.47 25.13 24.68
C LEU A 16 -9.68 24.89 23.39
N THR A 17 -9.57 25.90 22.53
CA THR A 17 -8.80 25.82 21.27
C THR A 17 -7.31 25.64 21.54
N LEU A 18 -6.75 26.40 22.49
CA LEU A 18 -5.36 26.28 22.92
C LEU A 18 -5.07 24.89 23.51
N VAL A 19 -5.98 24.37 24.34
CA VAL A 19 -5.88 23.02 24.90
C VAL A 19 -5.91 21.97 23.78
N THR A 20 -6.80 22.11 22.81
CA THR A 20 -6.94 21.17 21.69
C THR A 20 -5.69 21.17 20.81
N LEU A 21 -5.14 22.34 20.48
CA LEU A 21 -3.88 22.46 19.73
C LEU A 21 -2.70 21.87 20.51
N SER A 22 -2.64 22.09 21.82
CA SER A 22 -1.57 21.54 22.68
C SER A 22 -1.66 20.02 22.83
N LEU A 23 -2.87 19.46 22.81
CA LEU A 23 -3.12 18.02 22.90
C LEU A 23 -2.95 17.29 21.56
N HIS A 24 -3.05 17.98 20.43
CA HIS A 24 -2.97 17.36 19.11
C HIS A 24 -1.73 16.47 18.89
N PRO A 25 -0.50 16.87 19.28
CA PRO A 25 0.70 16.04 19.11
C PRO A 25 0.69 14.74 19.92
N TYR A 26 -0.13 14.66 20.97
CA TYR A 26 -0.26 13.47 21.82
C TYR A 26 -1.28 12.47 21.29
N LEU A 27 -2.04 12.82 20.23
CA LEU A 27 -2.92 11.87 19.58
C LEU A 27 -2.08 10.83 18.82
N PRO A 28 -2.39 9.53 18.99
CA PRO A 28 -1.67 8.49 18.28
C PRO A 28 -1.86 8.66 16.76
N LYS A 29 -0.79 8.41 16.01
CA LYS A 29 -0.89 8.35 14.54
C LYS A 29 -1.82 7.19 14.16
N LYS A 30 -2.74 7.43 13.23
CA LYS A 30 -3.59 6.38 12.67
C LYS A 30 -2.77 5.52 11.73
N THR A 31 -2.59 4.25 12.07
CA THR A 31 -1.86 3.26 11.26
C THR A 31 -2.76 2.08 10.90
N LEU A 32 -2.42 1.39 9.82
CA LEU A 32 -3.03 0.13 9.43
C LEU A 32 -1.91 -0.78 8.95
N ASP A 33 -1.67 -1.87 9.68
CA ASP A 33 -0.72 -2.90 9.25
C ASP A 33 -1.37 -3.74 8.13
N LEU A 34 -0.68 -3.88 7.00
CA LEU A 34 -1.13 -4.65 5.85
C LEU A 34 -0.52 -6.06 5.83
N LEU A 35 0.66 -6.26 6.44
CA LEU A 35 1.43 -7.49 6.34
C LEU A 35 1.03 -8.51 7.41
N HIS A 36 0.91 -8.07 8.66
CA HIS A 36 0.64 -8.94 9.82
C HIS A 36 -0.82 -8.98 10.23
N ASN A 37 -1.70 -8.30 9.50
CA ASN A 37 -3.11 -8.25 9.81
C ASN A 37 -3.81 -9.54 9.34
N PRO A 38 -4.38 -10.35 10.27
CA PRO A 38 -4.97 -11.63 9.93
C PRO A 38 -6.26 -11.52 9.09
N SER A 39 -6.84 -10.32 8.96
CA SER A 39 -7.97 -10.05 8.07
C SER A 39 -7.55 -9.93 6.60
N PHE A 40 -6.25 -9.86 6.30
CA PHE A 40 -5.72 -9.80 4.94
C PHE A 40 -4.97 -11.09 4.60
N SER A 41 -4.96 -11.41 3.31
CA SER A 41 -4.22 -12.56 2.80
C SER A 41 -3.04 -12.08 1.96
N ASN A 42 -1.85 -12.63 2.21
CA ASN A 42 -0.67 -12.37 1.40
C ASN A 42 -0.40 -13.56 0.47
N TYR A 43 0.07 -13.26 -0.74
CA TYR A 43 0.43 -14.28 -1.72
C TYR A 43 1.54 -13.76 -2.64
N ILE A 44 2.25 -14.71 -3.23
CA ILE A 44 3.26 -14.45 -4.24
C ILE A 44 2.64 -14.74 -5.60
N PHE A 45 2.79 -13.80 -6.53
CA PHE A 45 2.49 -14.02 -7.93
C PHE A 45 3.80 -14.00 -8.70
N SER A 46 4.07 -15.09 -9.42
CA SER A 46 5.23 -15.17 -10.31
C SER A 46 4.89 -15.89 -11.61
N THR A 47 5.65 -15.60 -12.65
CA THR A 47 5.69 -16.45 -13.84
C THR A 47 6.28 -17.82 -13.51
N GLN A 48 6.04 -18.79 -14.39
CA GLN A 48 6.66 -20.11 -14.31
C GLN A 48 7.90 -20.18 -15.21
N ASN A 49 8.83 -21.10 -14.89
CA ASN A 49 9.93 -21.47 -15.78
C ASN A 49 9.44 -22.40 -16.91
N GLU A 50 10.35 -22.78 -17.82
CA GLU A 50 10.03 -23.72 -18.91
C GLU A 50 9.57 -25.11 -18.42
N GLN A 51 9.93 -25.48 -17.19
CA GLN A 51 9.47 -26.72 -16.53
C GLN A 51 8.11 -26.58 -15.82
N GLY A 52 7.50 -25.39 -15.80
CA GLY A 52 6.22 -25.13 -15.11
C GLY A 52 6.35 -24.86 -13.60
N GLU A 53 7.56 -24.65 -13.09
CA GLU A 53 7.80 -24.31 -11.68
C GLU A 53 7.71 -22.79 -11.46
N ASP A 54 7.04 -22.37 -10.39
CA ASP A 54 6.92 -20.96 -10.02
C ASP A 54 8.29 -20.36 -9.66
N LEU A 55 8.60 -19.18 -10.21
CA LEU A 55 9.86 -18.50 -9.92
C LEU A 55 9.88 -17.90 -8.50
N GLY A 56 8.72 -17.54 -7.95
CA GLY A 56 8.56 -16.94 -6.63
C GLY A 56 8.19 -17.98 -5.57
N PHE A 57 8.81 -17.90 -4.39
CA PHE A 57 8.58 -18.85 -3.31
C PHE A 57 8.73 -18.20 -1.93
N TRP A 58 8.05 -18.77 -0.94
CA TRP A 58 8.20 -18.37 0.46
C TRP A 58 9.46 -18.98 1.08
N ILE A 59 10.22 -18.15 1.81
CA ILE A 59 11.30 -18.61 2.68
C ILE A 59 10.77 -18.69 4.12
N ASP A 60 10.06 -17.64 4.55
CA ASP A 60 9.34 -17.56 5.82
C ASP A 60 8.10 -16.68 5.65
N GLN A 61 6.93 -17.30 5.43
CA GLN A 61 5.69 -16.57 5.20
C GLN A 61 5.21 -15.75 6.41
N PRO A 62 5.22 -16.26 7.66
CA PRO A 62 4.91 -15.47 8.84
C PRO A 62 5.76 -14.20 9.02
N GLN A 63 7.03 -14.23 8.60
CA GLN A 63 7.93 -13.08 8.65
C GLN A 63 7.95 -12.25 7.36
N GLY A 64 7.15 -12.62 6.34
CA GLY A 64 7.12 -11.90 5.06
C GLY A 64 8.37 -12.09 4.19
N VAL A 65 9.19 -13.10 4.46
CA VAL A 65 10.44 -13.37 3.72
C VAL A 65 10.14 -14.26 2.51
N TRP A 66 10.44 -13.77 1.32
CA TRP A 66 10.21 -14.47 0.06
C TRP A 66 11.38 -14.27 -0.90
N GLY A 67 11.49 -15.19 -1.86
CA GLY A 67 12.53 -15.17 -2.89
C GLY A 67 11.95 -15.25 -4.29
N CYS A 68 12.74 -14.84 -5.27
CA CYS A 68 12.45 -15.01 -6.69
C CYS A 68 13.70 -15.53 -7.40
N LYS A 69 13.61 -16.69 -8.04
CA LYS A 69 14.72 -17.31 -8.76
C LYS A 69 14.54 -17.15 -10.26
N VAL A 70 15.00 -16.04 -10.80
CA VAL A 70 15.08 -15.83 -12.25
C VAL A 70 16.41 -16.40 -12.74
N THR A 71 16.39 -17.49 -13.53
CA THR A 71 17.61 -18.09 -14.11
C THR A 71 17.91 -17.51 -15.49
N GLU A 72 19.20 -17.46 -15.87
CA GLU A 72 19.64 -16.93 -17.18
C GLU A 72 19.15 -17.77 -18.38
N GLN A 73 18.71 -19.01 -18.16
CA GLN A 73 18.22 -19.92 -19.21
C GLN A 73 16.78 -19.68 -19.65
N LEU A 74 16.15 -18.62 -19.15
CA LEU A 74 14.78 -18.30 -19.54
C LEU A 74 14.78 -17.69 -20.95
N ASN A 75 14.32 -18.48 -21.94
CA ASN A 75 14.31 -18.09 -23.34
C ASN A 75 13.68 -16.70 -23.57
N THR A 76 14.40 -15.93 -24.38
CA THR A 76 14.33 -14.48 -24.68
C THR A 76 13.01 -13.89 -25.25
N ASN A 77 11.82 -14.40 -24.94
CA ASN A 77 10.55 -13.81 -25.43
C ASN A 77 9.45 -13.60 -24.38
N ILE A 78 9.66 -13.98 -23.11
CA ILE A 78 8.65 -13.85 -22.04
C ILE A 78 9.22 -12.95 -20.93
N TYR A 79 8.41 -11.99 -20.48
CA TYR A 79 8.76 -11.16 -19.33
C TYR A 79 8.58 -11.99 -18.05
N HIS A 80 9.68 -12.28 -17.36
CA HIS A 80 9.63 -12.92 -16.05
C HIS A 80 9.31 -11.89 -14.97
N THR A 81 8.34 -12.22 -14.13
CA THR A 81 7.94 -11.35 -13.02
C THR A 81 7.74 -12.17 -11.76
N CYS A 82 8.14 -11.59 -10.64
CA CYS A 82 7.74 -12.01 -9.31
C CYS A 82 7.22 -10.78 -8.58
N SER A 83 6.16 -10.97 -7.81
CA SER A 83 5.53 -9.91 -7.03
C SER A 83 4.96 -10.48 -5.75
N PHE A 84 5.05 -9.68 -4.69
CA PHE A 84 4.37 -9.91 -3.44
C PHE A 84 3.09 -9.08 -3.43
N SER A 85 1.97 -9.70 -3.07
CA SER A 85 0.66 -9.05 -3.07
C SER A 85 -0.06 -9.26 -1.75
N VAL A 86 -0.74 -8.20 -1.30
CA VAL A 86 -1.66 -8.25 -0.15
C VAL A 86 -3.07 -8.05 -0.66
N TRP A 87 -3.92 -9.05 -0.43
CA TRP A 87 -5.33 -9.01 -0.76
C TRP A 87 -6.14 -8.42 0.40
N LEU A 88 -6.64 -7.20 0.19
CA LEU A 88 -7.33 -6.40 1.22
C LEU A 88 -8.83 -6.67 1.34
N ALA A 89 -9.39 -7.56 0.51
CA ALA A 89 -10.82 -7.88 0.46
C ALA A 89 -11.10 -9.39 0.35
N PRO A 90 -10.57 -10.26 1.26
CA PRO A 90 -10.57 -11.70 1.01
C PRO A 90 -11.96 -12.35 1.07
N THR A 91 -12.91 -11.77 1.82
CA THR A 91 -14.23 -12.38 2.05
C THR A 91 -15.40 -11.58 1.48
N ASP A 92 -15.35 -10.23 1.56
CA ASP A 92 -16.59 -9.42 1.50
C ASP A 92 -16.72 -8.55 0.24
N SER A 93 -15.91 -8.80 -0.80
CA SER A 93 -15.83 -7.97 -2.03
C SER A 93 -15.52 -6.47 -1.79
N LYS A 94 -15.37 -6.06 -0.52
CA LYS A 94 -15.12 -4.70 -0.07
C LYS A 94 -13.70 -4.64 0.47
N GLY A 95 -12.88 -3.82 -0.18
CA GLY A 95 -11.53 -3.52 0.29
C GLY A 95 -11.52 -2.51 1.44
N VAL A 96 -10.32 -2.10 1.79
CA VAL A 96 -10.07 -1.09 2.82
C VAL A 96 -10.37 0.31 2.28
N ASN A 97 -11.11 1.10 3.08
CA ASN A 97 -11.24 2.54 2.82
C ASN A 97 -9.98 3.27 3.31
N ALA A 98 -9.09 3.59 2.36
CA ALA A 98 -7.85 4.29 2.64
C ALA A 98 -7.96 5.84 2.65
N SER A 99 -9.17 6.42 2.46
CA SER A 99 -9.35 7.88 2.30
C SER A 99 -8.88 8.74 3.48
N THR A 100 -8.78 8.16 4.67
CA THR A 100 -8.28 8.86 5.88
C THR A 100 -6.78 8.69 6.11
N TYR A 101 -6.09 7.99 5.21
CA TYR A 101 -4.65 7.78 5.26
C TYR A 101 -4.00 8.63 4.18
N SER A 102 -2.76 9.08 4.42
CA SER A 102 -2.01 9.94 3.50
C SER A 102 -0.78 9.26 2.93
N HIS A 103 -0.24 8.25 3.61
CA HIS A 103 1.01 7.59 3.22
C HIS A 103 0.88 6.07 3.26
N LEU A 104 1.64 5.42 2.38
CA LEU A 104 1.99 4.01 2.45
C LEU A 104 3.45 3.92 2.89
N ILE A 105 3.70 3.19 3.97
CA ILE A 105 5.06 2.94 4.46
C ILE A 105 5.51 1.57 3.95
N VAL A 106 6.62 1.54 3.24
CA VAL A 106 7.19 0.32 2.67
C VAL A 106 8.56 0.10 3.30
N ASP A 107 8.66 -0.92 4.15
CA ASP A 107 9.89 -1.33 4.81
C ASP A 107 10.32 -2.70 4.27
N ILE A 108 11.39 -2.73 3.48
CA ILE A 108 11.86 -3.91 2.75
C ILE A 108 13.38 -3.96 2.82
N ASP A 109 13.92 -5.08 3.31
CA ASP A 109 15.31 -5.45 3.10
C ASP A 109 15.43 -6.24 1.78
N TYR A 110 16.12 -5.67 0.80
CA TYR A 110 16.23 -6.23 -0.55
C TYR A 110 17.64 -6.72 -0.87
N GLN A 111 17.72 -7.96 -1.35
CA GLN A 111 18.94 -8.54 -1.90
C GLN A 111 18.68 -9.05 -3.33
N GLY A 112 19.39 -8.48 -4.30
CA GLY A 112 19.30 -8.92 -5.69
C GLY A 112 19.83 -7.88 -6.67
N THR A 113 19.67 -8.14 -7.97
CA THR A 113 20.24 -7.32 -9.04
C THR A 113 19.27 -6.28 -9.61
N ASN A 114 17.98 -6.36 -9.26
CA ASN A 114 17.00 -5.38 -9.73
C ASN A 114 17.26 -4.02 -9.07
N LYS A 115 17.11 -2.95 -9.84
CA LYS A 115 17.37 -1.58 -9.39
C LYS A 115 16.09 -0.78 -9.14
N GLN A 116 14.93 -1.31 -9.56
CA GLN A 116 13.66 -0.61 -9.41
C GLN A 116 12.63 -1.48 -8.69
N LEU A 117 11.99 -0.89 -7.70
CA LEU A 117 10.80 -1.43 -7.07
C LEU A 117 9.57 -0.75 -7.66
N ARG A 118 8.58 -1.54 -8.08
CA ARG A 118 7.25 -1.04 -8.46
C ARG A 118 6.26 -1.40 -7.37
N ILE A 119 5.64 -0.38 -6.79
CA ILE A 119 4.54 -0.55 -5.85
C ILE A 119 3.25 -0.26 -6.61
N SER A 120 2.28 -1.17 -6.51
CA SER A 120 0.98 -1.03 -7.19
C SER A 120 -0.18 -1.18 -6.22
N LEU A 121 -1.23 -0.41 -6.44
CA LEU A 121 -2.48 -0.42 -5.67
C LEU A 121 -3.65 -0.59 -6.64
N ARG A 122 -4.68 -1.31 -6.23
CA ARG A 122 -5.93 -1.45 -6.99
C ARG A 122 -7.04 -0.66 -6.30
N ASN A 123 -7.73 0.18 -7.06
CA ASN A 123 -8.82 1.02 -6.56
C ASN A 123 -10.14 0.64 -7.23
N PHE A 124 -11.13 0.26 -6.42
CA PHE A 124 -12.48 -0.04 -6.87
C PHE A 124 -13.32 1.23 -6.97
N ASN A 125 -14.06 1.39 -8.05
CA ASN A 125 -15.04 2.45 -8.19
C ASN A 125 -16.32 1.91 -8.84
N SER A 126 -17.46 2.07 -8.19
CA SER A 126 -18.74 1.53 -8.67
C SER A 126 -19.21 2.06 -10.02
N HIS A 127 -18.63 3.17 -10.52
CA HIS A 127 -18.99 3.71 -11.84
C HIS A 127 -18.35 2.94 -13.01
N TYR A 128 -17.27 2.19 -12.79
CA TYR A 128 -16.55 1.49 -13.87
C TYR A 128 -15.94 0.14 -13.48
N SER A 129 -15.87 -0.19 -12.18
CA SER A 129 -15.42 -1.49 -11.70
C SER A 129 -16.62 -2.42 -11.47
N ALA A 130 -16.46 -3.67 -11.89
CA ALA A 130 -17.40 -4.76 -11.70
C ALA A 130 -16.89 -5.69 -10.58
N LEU A 131 -17.79 -6.21 -9.75
CA LEU A 131 -17.41 -7.08 -8.62
C LEU A 131 -16.93 -8.45 -9.09
N GLU A 132 -17.47 -8.90 -10.22
CA GLU A 132 -17.18 -10.16 -10.90
C GLU A 132 -15.90 -10.11 -11.75
N ASP A 133 -15.41 -8.92 -12.09
CA ASP A 133 -14.17 -8.72 -12.84
C ASP A 133 -13.13 -8.02 -11.96
N THR A 134 -12.27 -8.81 -11.32
CA THR A 134 -11.19 -8.29 -10.47
C THR A 134 -10.23 -7.38 -11.24
N ASN A 135 -10.12 -7.54 -12.56
CA ASN A 135 -9.28 -6.71 -13.41
C ASN A 135 -9.92 -5.36 -13.74
N SER A 136 -11.23 -5.16 -13.59
CA SER A 136 -11.90 -3.87 -13.78
C SER A 136 -11.52 -2.77 -12.76
N THR A 137 -10.75 -3.13 -11.73
CA THR A 137 -10.24 -2.18 -10.73
C THR A 137 -9.13 -1.32 -11.32
N LYS A 138 -9.13 -0.02 -11.01
CA LYS A 138 -8.13 0.90 -11.54
C LYS A 138 -6.76 0.61 -10.92
N PHE A 139 -5.77 0.45 -11.78
CA PHE A 139 -4.39 0.23 -11.34
C PHE A 139 -3.68 1.56 -11.14
N HIS A 140 -3.10 1.69 -9.97
CA HIS A 140 -2.25 2.79 -9.58
C HIS A 140 -0.86 2.25 -9.31
N SER A 141 0.19 2.96 -9.72
CA SER A 141 1.56 2.54 -9.45
C SER A 141 2.51 3.70 -9.25
N VAL A 142 3.55 3.45 -8.47
CA VAL A 142 4.71 4.30 -8.32
C VAL A 142 5.97 3.44 -8.44
N ARG A 143 7.08 4.05 -8.85
CA ARG A 143 8.39 3.40 -8.94
C ARG A 143 9.34 4.09 -7.98
N ALA A 144 10.12 3.29 -7.27
CA ALA A 144 11.20 3.73 -6.39
C ALA A 144 12.51 3.07 -6.82
N ASP A 145 13.64 3.73 -6.60
CA ASP A 145 14.95 3.10 -6.77
C ASP A 145 15.24 2.21 -5.56
N MET A 146 15.88 1.06 -5.79
CA MET A 146 16.29 0.19 -4.69
C MET A 146 17.32 0.87 -3.79
N SER A 147 18.05 1.89 -4.28
CA SER A 147 18.93 2.70 -3.44
C SER A 147 18.20 3.49 -2.35
N ASP A 148 16.90 3.74 -2.51
CA ASP A 148 16.09 4.50 -1.56
C ASP A 148 15.62 3.65 -0.37
N LEU A 149 15.82 2.33 -0.43
CA LEU A 149 15.41 1.37 0.61
C LEU A 149 16.39 1.26 1.79
N THR A 150 17.31 2.21 1.97
CA THR A 150 18.18 2.27 3.16
C THR A 150 17.41 2.60 4.45
N SER A 151 16.19 3.09 4.31
CA SER A 151 15.23 3.37 5.38
C SER A 151 13.82 3.07 4.88
N PRO A 152 12.82 2.91 5.77
CA PRO A 152 11.43 2.76 5.34
C PRO A 152 11.03 3.88 4.38
N LEU A 153 10.49 3.48 3.22
CA LEU A 153 10.06 4.40 2.18
C LEU A 153 8.67 4.92 2.52
N GLU A 154 8.55 6.23 2.71
CA GLU A 154 7.26 6.90 2.91
C GLU A 154 6.72 7.41 1.57
N LEU A 155 5.74 6.71 1.00
CA LEU A 155 5.09 7.10 -0.26
C LEU A 155 3.79 7.83 0.04
N ARG A 156 3.58 9.01 -0.53
CA ARG A 156 2.27 9.66 -0.42
C ARG A 156 1.27 8.97 -1.35
N LEU A 157 0.04 8.78 -0.89
CA LEU A 157 -0.99 8.13 -1.72
C LEU A 157 -1.33 8.92 -3.00
N ASP A 158 -1.05 10.22 -3.04
CA ASP A 158 -1.23 11.08 -4.21
C ASP A 158 -0.04 11.09 -5.19
N GLU A 159 1.08 10.41 -4.86
CA GLU A 159 2.18 10.16 -5.80
C GLU A 159 1.87 9.03 -6.77
N PHE A 160 0.85 8.22 -6.48
CA PHE A 160 0.45 7.11 -7.34
C PHE A 160 -0.32 7.59 -8.57
N SER A 161 0.26 7.39 -9.75
CA SER A 161 -0.42 7.64 -11.02
C SER A 161 -1.16 6.40 -11.51
N VAL A 162 -2.15 6.59 -12.39
CA VAL A 162 -2.76 5.47 -13.11
C VAL A 162 -1.67 4.75 -13.90
N ALA A 163 -1.63 3.43 -13.83
CA ALA A 163 -0.60 2.66 -14.49
C ALA A 163 -0.73 2.77 -16.02
N ASP A 164 0.39 3.01 -16.72
CA ASP A 164 0.40 3.31 -18.16
C ASP A 164 -0.27 2.25 -19.02
N TRP A 165 -0.20 0.99 -18.61
CA TRP A 165 -0.76 -0.15 -19.31
C TRP A 165 -2.27 -0.31 -19.11
N TRP A 166 -2.86 0.34 -18.09
CA TRP A 166 -4.29 0.29 -17.79
C TRP A 166 -5.12 1.20 -18.69
N LEU A 167 -4.52 2.27 -19.23
CA LEU A 167 -5.20 3.25 -20.08
C LEU A 167 -5.32 2.83 -21.55
N ARG A 168 -4.95 1.58 -21.89
CA ARG A 168 -4.93 1.08 -23.27
C ARG A 168 -6.28 0.54 -23.72
#